data_AF-B2CKR1-F1
#
_entry.id   AF-B2CKR1-F1
#
_cell.length_a   1.000
_cell.length_b   1.000
_cell.length_c   1.000
_cell.angle_alpha   90.00
_cell.angle_beta   90.00
_cell.angle_gamma   90.00
#
_symmetry.space_group_name_H-M   'P 1'
#
loop_
_entity.id
_entity.type
_entity.pdbx_description
1 polymer ?
#
loop_
_entity_poly.entity_id
_entity_poly.type
_entity_poly.pdbx_seq_one_letter_code
_entity_poly.pdbx_strand_id
1 'polypeptide(L)'
;HPWNLMTTSADEGQFLNMLLKLINAKNTMEIGVYTGYSLLATALALPDDGKILAMDINKENYELGLPVIEKAGVAHKIDFKEGPALPVLDEMINDGKYHGSFDFIFVDADKDNYINYHKRLIELVKVGGVIGYDNTLWNG
;
A
#
# COMPACT_ATOMS: atom_id res chain seq x y z
N HIS A 1 -13.52 -2.03 -15.73
CA HIS A 1 -13.41 -0.64 -15.26
C HIS A 1 -12.69 0.22 -16.33
N PRO A 2 -13.10 1.48 -16.59
CA PRO A 2 -12.48 2.32 -17.63
C PRO A 2 -10.99 2.62 -17.42
N TRP A 3 -10.54 2.74 -16.17
CA TRP A 3 -9.14 2.99 -15.83
C TRP A 3 -8.32 1.72 -15.58
N ASN A 4 -8.64 0.62 -16.27
CA ASN A 4 -8.00 -0.69 -16.05
C ASN A 4 -6.48 -0.69 -16.27
N LEU A 5 -5.94 0.22 -17.08
CA LEU A 5 -4.50 0.34 -17.32
C LEU A 5 -3.70 0.73 -16.07
N MET A 6 -4.37 1.23 -15.02
CA MET A 6 -3.72 1.55 -13.74
C MET A 6 -3.54 0.31 -12.84
N THR A 7 -4.08 -0.85 -13.21
CA THR A 7 -3.90 -2.04 -12.37
C THR A 7 -2.44 -2.49 -12.39
N THR A 8 -1.92 -2.82 -11.22
CA THR A 8 -0.66 -3.56 -11.08
C THR A 8 -0.69 -4.81 -11.94
N SER A 9 0.41 -5.10 -12.64
CA SER A 9 0.50 -6.28 -13.50
C SER A 9 0.57 -7.57 -12.67
N ALA A 10 0.26 -8.70 -13.31
CA ALA A 10 0.25 -9.99 -12.60
C ALA A 10 1.63 -10.41 -12.10
N ASP A 11 2.67 -10.13 -12.88
CA ASP A 11 4.07 -10.40 -12.54
C ASP A 11 4.56 -9.50 -11.40
N GLU A 12 4.18 -8.22 -11.37
CA GLU A 12 4.51 -7.35 -10.24
C GLU A 12 3.76 -7.77 -8.97
N GLY A 13 2.47 -8.13 -9.06
CA GLY A 13 1.74 -8.68 -7.92
C GLY A 13 2.38 -9.97 -7.36
N GLN A 14 2.90 -10.83 -8.23
CA GLN A 14 3.66 -12.01 -7.81
C GLN A 14 4.97 -11.62 -7.11
N PHE A 15 5.70 -10.64 -7.66
CA PHE A 15 6.93 -10.12 -7.06
C PHE A 15 6.67 -9.55 -5.66
N LEU A 16 5.66 -8.70 -5.49
CA LEU A 16 5.27 -8.13 -4.20
C LEU A 16 4.92 -9.23 -3.19
N ASN A 17 4.12 -10.23 -3.61
CA ASN A 17 3.75 -11.35 -2.75
C ASN A 17 4.97 -12.14 -2.25
N MET A 18 5.94 -12.40 -3.14
CA MET A 18 7.20 -13.06 -2.78
C MET A 18 8.05 -12.18 -1.86
N LEU A 19 8.22 -10.91 -2.19
CA LEU A 19 9.03 -9.95 -1.44
C LEU A 19 8.56 -9.85 0.01
N LEU A 20 7.26 -9.66 0.23
CA LEU A 20 6.64 -9.53 1.55
C LEU A 20 6.91 -10.75 2.45
N LYS A 21 6.88 -11.95 1.86
CA LYS A 21 7.21 -13.20 2.56
C LYS A 21 8.69 -13.26 2.92
N LEU A 22 9.58 -12.87 2.00
CA LEU A 22 11.03 -12.88 2.23
C LEU A 22 11.46 -11.92 3.33
N ILE A 23 10.82 -10.75 3.42
CA ILE A 23 11.12 -9.75 4.46
C ILE A 23 10.32 -9.98 5.76
N ASN A 24 9.48 -11.02 5.80
CA ASN A 24 8.59 -11.35 6.91
C ASN A 24 7.76 -10.14 7.38
N ALA A 25 7.18 -9.40 6.42
CA ALA A 25 6.38 -8.22 6.69
C ALA A 25 5.09 -8.57 7.44
N LYS A 26 4.66 -7.66 8.34
CA LYS A 26 3.43 -7.80 9.12
C LYS A 26 2.60 -6.53 9.17
N ASN A 27 3.24 -5.36 9.31
CA ASN A 27 2.58 -4.07 9.33
C ASN A 27 3.00 -3.24 8.11
N THR A 28 2.09 -3.04 7.17
CA THR A 28 2.40 -2.42 5.88
C THR A 28 1.48 -1.24 5.57
N MET A 29 1.89 -0.46 4.57
CA MET A 29 1.12 0.68 4.06
C MET A 29 1.07 0.63 2.53
N GLU A 30 -0.06 1.02 1.96
CA GLU A 30 -0.26 1.16 0.51
C GLU A 30 -0.84 2.54 0.21
N ILE A 31 -0.17 3.30 -0.66
CA ILE A 31 -0.62 4.62 -1.14
C ILE A 31 -0.96 4.46 -2.62
N GLY A 32 -2.24 4.60 -2.95
CA GLY A 32 -2.80 4.24 -4.25
C GLY A 32 -3.25 2.79 -4.25
N VAL A 33 -4.57 2.58 -4.17
CA VAL A 33 -5.21 1.27 -4.05
C VAL A 33 -5.94 0.92 -5.34
N TYR A 34 -6.58 1.90 -5.97
CA TYR A 34 -7.45 1.73 -7.12
C TYR A 34 -8.47 0.59 -6.87
N THR A 35 -8.40 -0.51 -7.61
CA THR A 35 -9.29 -1.68 -7.47
C THR A 35 -8.71 -2.79 -6.58
N GLY A 36 -7.52 -2.59 -6.01
CA GLY A 36 -6.96 -3.43 -4.96
C GLY A 36 -6.18 -4.67 -5.42
N TYR A 37 -5.59 -4.69 -6.62
CA TYR A 37 -4.79 -5.85 -7.07
C TYR A 37 -3.51 -6.02 -6.23
N SER A 38 -2.70 -4.96 -6.10
CA SER A 38 -1.56 -4.86 -5.18
C SER A 38 -1.98 -5.13 -3.73
N LEU A 39 -3.07 -4.51 -3.29
CA LEU A 39 -3.62 -4.66 -1.95
C LEU A 39 -3.95 -6.11 -1.62
N LEU A 40 -4.63 -6.82 -2.53
CA LEU A 40 -4.97 -8.24 -2.38
C LEU A 40 -3.72 -9.13 -2.38
N ALA A 41 -2.78 -8.89 -3.30
CA ALA A 41 -1.52 -9.61 -3.37
C ALA A 41 -0.72 -9.47 -2.06
N THR A 42 -0.72 -8.27 -1.48
CA THR A 42 -0.13 -7.96 -0.17
C THR A 42 -0.86 -8.68 0.95
N ALA A 43 -2.19 -8.54 1.05
CA ALA A 43 -2.99 -9.12 2.13
C ALA A 43 -2.89 -10.66 2.18
N LEU A 44 -2.76 -11.31 1.01
CA LEU A 44 -2.53 -12.75 0.90
C LEU A 44 -1.11 -13.19 1.28
N ALA A 45 -0.12 -12.30 1.19
CA ALA A 45 1.26 -12.60 1.58
C ALA A 45 1.50 -12.45 3.08
N LEU A 46 0.82 -11.49 3.72
CA LEU A 46 0.96 -11.21 5.14
C LEU A 46 0.44 -12.36 6.01
N PRO A 47 0.98 -12.53 7.25
CA PRO A 47 0.39 -13.43 8.24
C PRO A 47 -1.07 -13.05 8.53
N ASP A 48 -1.80 -13.95 9.18
CA ASP A 48 -3.24 -13.75 9.45
C ASP A 48 -3.51 -12.49 10.29
N ASP A 49 -2.61 -12.18 11.22
CA ASP A 49 -2.64 -10.99 12.08
C ASP A 49 -1.86 -9.79 11.51
N GLY A 50 -1.55 -9.83 10.22
CA GLY A 50 -0.98 -8.73 9.48
C GLY A 50 -1.95 -7.57 9.30
N LYS A 51 -1.42 -6.37 9.09
CA LYS A 51 -2.19 -5.13 8.93
C LYS A 51 -1.68 -4.34 7.74
N ILE A 52 -2.61 -3.73 7.01
CA ILE A 52 -2.34 -2.84 5.88
C ILE A 52 -3.11 -1.54 6.11
N LEU A 53 -2.40 -0.43 6.21
CA LEU A 53 -3.03 0.89 6.05
C LEU A 53 -3.09 1.22 4.55
N ALA A 54 -4.29 1.23 3.99
CA ALA A 54 -4.51 1.48 2.57
C ALA A 54 -5.12 2.88 2.37
N MET A 55 -4.57 3.67 1.46
CA MET A 55 -5.01 5.05 1.20
C MET A 55 -5.27 5.29 -0.28
N ASP A 56 -6.44 5.83 -0.59
CA ASP A 56 -6.79 6.25 -1.95
C ASP A 56 -7.80 7.41 -1.91
N ILE A 57 -7.76 8.29 -2.90
CA ILE A 57 -8.73 9.38 -3.04
C ILE A 57 -10.08 8.90 -3.57
N ASN A 58 -10.15 7.72 -4.19
CA ASN A 58 -11.34 7.19 -4.82
C ASN A 58 -11.77 5.88 -4.15
N LYS A 59 -12.73 6.00 -3.24
CA LYS A 59 -13.31 4.85 -2.53
C LYS A 59 -14.17 3.95 -3.41
N GLU A 60 -14.86 4.48 -4.42
CA GLU A 60 -15.71 3.70 -5.31
C GLU A 60 -14.92 2.60 -6.05
N ASN A 61 -13.70 2.92 -6.48
CA ASN A 61 -12.81 1.95 -7.12
C ASN A 61 -12.40 0.82 -6.17
N TYR A 62 -12.09 1.16 -4.91
CA TYR A 62 -11.72 0.18 -3.89
C TYR A 62 -12.91 -0.75 -3.60
N GLU A 63 -14.10 -0.19 -3.44
CA GLU A 63 -15.34 -0.95 -3.19
C GLU A 63 -15.70 -1.89 -4.34
N LEU A 64 -15.26 -1.61 -5.58
CA LEU A 64 -15.42 -2.52 -6.71
C LEU A 64 -14.64 -3.83 -6.52
N GLY A 65 -13.44 -3.77 -5.93
CA GLY A 65 -12.57 -4.92 -5.69
C GLY A 65 -12.82 -5.60 -4.34
N LEU A 66 -13.36 -4.87 -3.36
CA LEU A 66 -13.56 -5.33 -1.99
C LEU A 66 -14.30 -6.68 -1.87
N PRO A 67 -15.38 -6.99 -2.62
CA PRO A 67 -16.04 -8.29 -2.54
C PRO A 67 -15.11 -9.47 -2.85
N VAL A 68 -14.09 -9.27 -3.70
CA VAL A 68 -13.09 -10.30 -4.01
C VAL A 68 -12.15 -10.50 -2.82
N ILE A 69 -11.74 -9.41 -2.17
CA ILE A 69 -10.87 -9.42 -0.98
C ILE A 69 -11.59 -10.06 0.21
N GLU A 70 -12.87 -9.75 0.42
CA GLU A 70 -13.73 -10.38 1.43
C GLU A 70 -13.87 -11.87 1.18
N LYS A 71 -14.15 -12.26 -0.07
CA LYS A 71 -14.25 -13.67 -0.46
C LYS A 71 -12.92 -14.43 -0.27
N ALA A 72 -11.79 -13.75 -0.44
CA ALA A 72 -10.46 -14.31 -0.17
C ALA A 72 -10.16 -14.45 1.33
N GLY A 73 -11.00 -13.91 2.22
CA GLY A 73 -10.88 -14.05 3.67
C GLY A 73 -9.74 -13.23 4.29
N VAL A 74 -9.32 -12.14 3.64
CA VAL A 74 -8.20 -11.29 4.10
C VAL A 74 -8.59 -9.81 4.30
N ALA A 75 -9.85 -9.46 4.10
CA ALA A 75 -10.33 -8.09 4.26
C ALA A 75 -10.13 -7.53 5.68
N HIS A 76 -10.10 -8.39 6.70
CA HIS A 76 -9.87 -8.00 8.10
C HIS A 76 -8.48 -7.40 8.36
N LYS A 77 -7.53 -7.58 7.43
CA LYS A 77 -6.18 -7.01 7.52
C LYS A 77 -6.12 -5.55 7.07
N ILE A 78 -7.15 -5.04 6.40
CA ILE A 78 -7.09 -3.77 5.68
C ILE A 78 -7.82 -2.68 6.47
N ASP A 79 -7.10 -1.61 6.79
CA ASP A 79 -7.66 -0.33 7.25
C ASP A 79 -7.61 0.66 6.08
N PHE A 80 -8.74 0.86 5.41
CA PHE A 80 -8.83 1.75 4.25
C PHE A 80 -9.22 3.17 4.68
N LYS A 81 -8.45 4.16 4.21
CA LYS A 81 -8.72 5.58 4.40
C LYS A 81 -8.93 6.27 3.06
N GLU A 82 -10.13 6.82 2.90
CA GLU A 82 -10.46 7.66 1.76
C GLU A 82 -9.85 9.06 1.94
N GLY A 83 -9.17 9.54 0.90
CA GLY A 83 -8.67 10.91 0.80
C GLY A 83 -7.18 11.00 0.43
N PRO A 84 -6.64 12.23 0.36
CA PRO A 84 -5.24 12.45 0.04
C PRO A 84 -4.32 11.82 1.12
N ALA A 85 -3.24 11.18 0.69
CA ALA A 85 -2.34 10.51 1.63
C ALA A 85 -1.48 11.48 2.47
N LEU A 86 -1.07 12.63 1.92
CA LEU A 86 -0.15 13.56 2.63
C LEU A 86 -0.66 14.01 4.02
N PRO A 87 -1.92 14.47 4.18
CA PRO A 87 -2.46 14.82 5.49
C PRO A 87 -2.41 13.65 6.49
N VAL A 88 -2.73 12.44 6.05
CA VAL A 88 -2.68 11.23 6.90
C VAL A 88 -1.24 10.96 7.35
N LEU A 89 -0.27 11.07 6.45
CA LEU A 89 1.14 10.90 6.79
C LEU A 89 1.64 11.98 7.77
N ASP A 90 1.24 13.23 7.58
CA ASP A 90 1.61 14.34 8.48
C ASP A 90 1.01 14.13 9.89
N GLU A 91 -0.25 13.71 10.00
CA GLU A 91 -0.88 13.35 11.27
C GLU A 91 -0.14 12.21 11.98
N MET A 92 0.25 11.17 11.24
CA MET A 92 0.96 10.02 11.79
C MET A 92 2.35 10.39 12.32
N ILE A 93 3.05 11.29 11.65
CA ILE A 93 4.34 11.80 12.13
C ILE A 93 4.15 12.62 13.41
N ASN A 94 3.12 13.46 13.47
CA ASN A 94 2.83 14.30 14.63
C ASN A 94 2.42 13.50 15.86
N ASP A 95 1.72 12.37 15.69
CA ASP A 95 1.38 11.44 16.79
C ASP A 95 2.65 10.79 17.39
N GLY A 96 3.69 10.58 16.58
CA GLY A 96 4.98 10.01 17.00
C GLY A 96 4.96 8.50 17.23
N LYS A 97 3.82 7.92 17.63
CA LYS A 97 3.70 6.46 17.87
C LYS A 97 3.91 5.59 16.63
N TYR A 98 3.78 6.16 15.44
CA TYR A 98 3.94 5.46 14.16
C TYR A 98 5.37 5.50 13.63
N HIS A 99 6.29 6.21 14.29
CA HIS A 99 7.68 6.29 13.86
C HIS A 99 8.32 4.90 13.87
N GLY A 100 8.95 4.53 12.75
CA GLY A 100 9.58 3.24 12.58
C GLY A 100 8.66 2.02 12.79
N SER A 101 7.36 2.15 12.51
CA SER A 101 6.38 1.10 12.78
C SER A 101 6.03 0.23 11.56
N PHE A 102 6.33 0.69 10.35
CA PHE A 102 6.00 -0.03 9.12
C PHE A 102 7.16 -0.88 8.61
N ASP A 103 6.87 -2.13 8.26
CA ASP A 103 7.82 -3.08 7.68
C ASP A 103 8.02 -2.84 6.18
N PHE A 104 6.92 -2.52 5.50
CA PHE A 104 6.86 -2.33 4.05
C PHE A 104 5.86 -1.23 3.69
N ILE A 105 6.22 -0.40 2.70
CA ILE A 105 5.35 0.65 2.17
C ILE A 105 5.38 0.60 0.63
N PHE A 106 4.23 0.46 -0.01
CA PHE A 106 4.09 0.53 -1.46
C PHE A 106 3.47 1.88 -1.86
N VAL A 107 4.11 2.57 -2.80
CA VAL A 107 3.69 3.87 -3.30
C VAL A 107 3.44 3.77 -4.80
N ASP A 108 2.16 3.72 -5.16
CA ASP A 108 1.67 3.74 -6.54
C ASP A 108 0.54 4.78 -6.71
N ALA A 109 0.90 6.06 -6.62
CA ALA A 109 -0.05 7.16 -6.65
C ALA A 109 0.42 8.29 -7.59
N ASP A 110 0.10 9.53 -7.26
CA ASP A 110 0.50 10.73 -7.98
C ASP A 110 2.01 10.99 -7.87
N LYS A 111 2.69 10.79 -9.00
CA LYS A 111 4.16 10.77 -9.10
C LYS A 111 4.83 12.08 -8.67
N ASP A 112 4.16 13.21 -8.88
CA ASP A 112 4.62 14.54 -8.46
C ASP A 112 4.82 14.63 -6.93
N ASN A 113 4.11 13.81 -6.15
CA ASN A 113 4.22 13.78 -4.69
C ASN A 113 5.19 12.73 -4.15
N TYR A 114 5.86 11.92 -4.97
CA TYR A 114 6.71 10.84 -4.48
C TYR A 114 7.82 11.31 -3.55
N ILE A 115 8.46 12.43 -3.86
CA ILE A 115 9.47 13.06 -2.99
C ILE A 115 8.85 13.60 -1.70
N ASN A 116 7.62 14.11 -1.77
CA ASN A 116 6.91 14.60 -0.59
C ASN A 116 6.50 13.45 0.34
N TYR A 117 6.06 12.32 -0.23
CA TYR A 117 5.85 11.07 0.49
C TYR A 117 7.15 10.59 1.11
N HIS A 118 8.23 10.47 0.34
CA HIS A 118 9.51 9.96 0.82
C HIS A 118 9.99 10.64 2.11
N LYS A 119 9.89 11.98 2.16
CA LYS A 119 10.23 12.77 3.36
C LYS A 119 9.47 12.35 4.62
N ARG A 120 8.25 11.83 4.48
CA ARG A 120 7.45 11.30 5.60
C ARG A 120 7.69 9.83 5.82
N LEU A 121 7.71 9.04 4.74
CA LEU A 121 7.80 7.60 4.80
C LEU A 121 9.10 7.12 5.44
N ILE A 122 10.19 7.88 5.32
CA ILE A 122 11.46 7.55 5.98
C ILE A 122 11.39 7.59 7.52
N GLU A 123 10.51 8.42 8.08
CA GLU A 123 10.26 8.49 9.53
C GLU A 123 9.33 7.35 9.99
N LEU A 124 8.44 6.90 9.12
CA LEU A 124 7.40 5.91 9.42
C LEU A 124 7.87 4.46 9.20
N VAL A 125 8.77 4.24 8.23
CA VAL A 125 9.36 2.92 7.96
C VAL A 125 10.39 2.58 9.04
N LYS A 126 10.39 1.33 9.51
CA LYS A 126 11.37 0.87 10.49
C LYS A 126 12.77 0.81 9.90
N VAL A 127 13.80 0.82 10.76
CA VAL A 127 15.16 0.47 10.34
C VAL A 127 15.17 -0.95 9.75
N GLY A 128 15.65 -1.07 8.51
CA GLY A 128 15.61 -2.32 7.76
C GLY A 128 14.28 -2.63 7.07
N GLY A 129 13.30 -1.73 7.16
CA GLY A 129 12.08 -1.80 6.35
C GLY A 129 12.32 -1.37 4.91
N VAL A 130 11.29 -1.59 4.07
CA VAL A 130 11.39 -1.41 2.61
C VAL A 130 10.30 -0.46 2.12
N ILE A 131 10.67 0.47 1.23
CA ILE A 131 9.71 1.32 0.51
C ILE A 131 9.84 1.01 -0.98
N GLY A 132 8.74 0.63 -1.63
CA GLY A 132 8.64 0.43 -3.06
C GLY A 132 7.94 1.62 -3.72
N TYR A 133 8.57 2.19 -4.75
CA TYR A 133 7.99 3.24 -5.59
C TYR A 133 7.70 2.67 -6.97
N ASP A 134 6.42 2.68 -7.36
CA ASP A 134 6.01 2.11 -8.64
C ASP A 134 6.14 3.10 -9.80
N ASN A 135 6.22 2.55 -11.01
CA ASN A 135 6.36 3.19 -12.32
C ASN A 135 7.59 4.12 -12.43
N THR A 136 8.66 3.85 -11.70
CA THR A 136 9.90 4.64 -11.75
C THR A 136 10.61 4.62 -13.10
N LEU A 137 10.32 3.63 -13.96
CA LEU A 137 10.76 3.59 -15.35
C LEU A 137 9.83 4.33 -16.32
N TRP A 138 8.65 4.76 -15.88
CA TRP A 138 7.72 5.64 -16.60
C TRP A 138 7.57 5.40 -18.12
N ASN A 139 7.39 4.14 -18.51
CA ASN A 139 7.22 3.70 -19.91
C ASN A 139 8.48 3.82 -20.82
N GLY A 140 9.68 3.91 -20.23
CA GLY A 140 10.98 3.90 -20.92
C GLY A 140 11.77 5.19 -20.79
#